data_AF-A0A855WXE6-F1
#
_entry.id   AF-A0A855WXE6-F1
#
_cell.length_a   1.000
_cell.length_b   1.000
_cell.length_c   1.000
_cell.angle_alpha   90.00
_cell.angle_beta   90.00
_cell.angle_gamma   90.00
#
_symmetry.space_group_name_H-M   'P 1'
#
loop_
_entity.id
_entity.type
_entity.pdbx_description
1 polymer ?
#
loop_
_entity_poly.entity_id
_entity_poly.type
_entity_poly.pdbx_seq_one_letter_code
_entity_poly.pdbx_strand_id
1 'polypeptide(L)'
;ADPNCVVLSRDGRVHRPGQTIPVRITKQFRFDDAANSVEILYKLSCPHGTSVEATFAVENNFTFQAGHAHDRYLLIDNQRPESSWLDTSTRHPRAFGIAMVDEYRNLAAAVVSDREAEIWHLPIFTVSLSEAGFERVYQGTTLVHVYRITLSDNPARVALTVHAGRMAEVLREAFAASSVSAR
;
A
#
# COMPACT_ATOMS: atom_id res chain seq x y z
N ALA A 1 -24.87 9.14 10.84
CA ALA A 1 -23.59 8.85 10.19
C ALA A 1 -23.47 7.34 10.06
N ASP A 2 -22.90 6.83 8.97
CA ASP A 2 -22.61 5.40 8.80
C ASP A 2 -21.52 5.01 9.83
N PRO A 3 -21.82 4.18 10.84
CA PRO A 3 -20.87 3.86 11.93
C PRO A 3 -19.64 3.11 11.43
N ASN A 4 -19.74 2.50 10.25
CA ASN A 4 -18.70 1.71 9.62
C ASN A 4 -17.89 2.54 8.61
N CYS A 5 -18.03 3.86 8.64
CA CYS A 5 -17.39 4.77 7.71
C CYS A 5 -16.70 5.93 8.44
N VAL A 6 -15.41 6.10 8.20
CA VAL A 6 -14.63 7.24 8.69
C VAL A 6 -14.12 8.05 7.51
N VAL A 7 -14.39 9.35 7.49
CA VAL A 7 -13.92 10.26 6.44
C VAL A 7 -12.94 11.26 7.05
N LEU A 8 -11.74 11.30 6.50
CA LEU A 8 -10.70 12.28 6.82
C LEU A 8 -10.50 13.19 5.61
N SER A 9 -10.33 14.49 5.85
CA SER A 9 -10.06 15.46 4.78
C SER A 9 -8.96 16.43 5.17
N ARG A 10 -8.16 16.85 4.19
CA ARG A 10 -7.14 17.88 4.37
C ARG A 10 -7.08 18.80 3.17
N ASP A 11 -7.16 20.10 3.44
CA ASP A 11 -6.71 21.14 2.53
C ASP A 11 -5.22 21.37 2.75
N GLY A 12 -4.45 21.17 1.70
CA GLY A 12 -3.00 21.18 1.72
C GLY A 12 -2.42 21.89 0.50
N ARG A 13 -1.11 21.73 0.34
CA ARG A 13 -0.35 22.37 -0.73
C ARG A 13 0.70 21.41 -1.26
N VAL A 14 0.90 21.40 -2.57
CA VAL A 14 2.06 20.81 -3.24
C VAL A 14 3.02 21.95 -3.57
N HIS A 15 4.26 21.84 -3.09
CA HIS A 15 5.30 22.84 -3.33
C HIS A 15 6.22 22.36 -4.46
N ARG A 16 6.44 23.23 -5.45
CA ARG A 16 7.39 23.06 -6.56
C ARG A 16 8.29 24.28 -6.66
N PRO A 17 9.44 24.19 -7.34
CA PRO A 17 10.23 25.38 -7.65
C PRO A 17 9.36 26.47 -8.29
N GLY A 18 9.21 27.61 -7.59
CA GLY A 18 8.43 28.76 -8.07
C GLY A 18 6.90 28.63 -8.03
N GLN A 19 6.33 27.53 -7.54
CA GLN A 19 4.88 27.31 -7.55
C GLN A 19 4.39 26.64 -6.27
N THR A 20 3.27 27.13 -5.72
CA THR A 20 2.54 26.47 -4.64
C THR A 20 1.13 26.19 -5.11
N ILE A 21 0.75 24.92 -5.13
CA ILE A 21 -0.49 24.43 -5.73
C ILE A 21 -1.41 23.99 -4.59
N PRO A 22 -2.59 24.62 -4.40
CA PRO A 22 -3.55 24.16 -3.41
C PRO A 22 -4.11 22.79 -3.82
N VAL A 23 -4.17 21.86 -2.89
CA VAL A 23 -4.75 20.52 -3.12
C VAL A 23 -5.69 20.16 -1.98
N ARG A 24 -6.74 19.41 -2.30
CA ARG A 24 -7.61 18.78 -1.31
C ARG A 24 -7.51 17.28 -1.45
N ILE A 25 -7.33 16.59 -0.33
CA ILE A 25 -7.43 15.14 -0.25
C ILE A 25 -8.56 14.76 0.71
N THR A 26 -9.37 13.80 0.29
CA THR A 26 -10.31 13.08 1.16
C THR A 26 -9.95 11.61 1.15
N LYS A 27 -9.89 11.00 2.34
CA LYS A 27 -9.69 9.57 2.55
C LYS A 27 -10.90 9.04 3.28
N GLN A 28 -11.61 8.11 2.66
CA GLN A 28 -12.75 7.44 3.26
C GLN A 28 -12.38 5.99 3.54
N PHE A 29 -12.48 5.57 4.81
CA PHE A 29 -12.37 4.18 5.22
C PHE A 29 -13.77 3.59 5.36
N ARG A 30 -13.97 2.37 4.88
CA ARG A 30 -15.14 1.55 5.17
C ARG A 30 -14.71 0.24 5.81
N PHE A 31 -15.48 -0.16 6.81
CA PHE A 31 -15.30 -1.39 7.56
C PHE A 31 -16.52 -2.28 7.35
N ASP A 32 -16.30 -3.58 7.26
CA ASP A 32 -17.38 -4.57 7.23
C ASP A 32 -17.04 -5.64 8.27
N ASP A 33 -17.91 -5.81 9.26
CA ASP A 33 -17.71 -6.78 10.35
C ASP A 33 -17.63 -8.23 9.84
N ALA A 34 -18.13 -8.50 8.63
CA ALA A 34 -18.05 -9.79 7.98
C ALA A 34 -16.77 -9.99 7.14
N ALA A 35 -15.97 -8.93 6.92
CA ALA A 35 -14.79 -8.96 6.07
C ALA A 35 -13.50 -8.77 6.87
N ASN A 36 -12.44 -9.50 6.48
CA ASN A 36 -11.09 -9.30 7.01
C ASN A 36 -10.33 -8.23 6.21
N SER A 37 -11.01 -7.14 5.86
CA SER A 37 -10.47 -6.08 5.02
C SER A 37 -10.97 -4.70 5.41
N VAL A 38 -10.21 -3.70 4.96
CA VAL A 38 -10.57 -2.28 5.07
C VAL A 38 -10.53 -1.69 3.67
N GLU A 39 -11.66 -1.17 3.21
CA GLU A 39 -11.74 -0.44 1.95
C GLU A 39 -11.40 1.03 2.16
N ILE A 40 -10.60 1.59 1.26
CA ILE A 40 -10.06 2.93 1.37
C ILE A 40 -10.25 3.65 0.04
N LEU A 41 -11.10 4.67 0.01
CA LEU A 41 -11.30 5.52 -1.15
C LEU A 41 -10.60 6.87 -0.96
N TYR A 42 -9.64 7.17 -1.84
CA TYR A 42 -9.01 8.47 -1.96
C TYR A 42 -9.69 9.30 -3.05
N LYS A 43 -9.92 10.57 -2.74
CA LYS A 43 -10.29 11.61 -3.72
C LYS A 43 -9.30 12.75 -3.60
N LEU A 44 -8.62 13.09 -4.70
CA LEU A 44 -7.64 14.15 -4.76
C LEU A 44 -8.06 15.20 -5.80
N SER A 45 -8.09 16.47 -5.42
CA SER A 45 -8.40 17.56 -6.33
C SER A 45 -7.45 18.73 -6.14
N CYS A 46 -7.41 19.61 -7.14
CA CYS A 46 -6.73 20.90 -7.11
C CYS A 46 -7.80 22.00 -7.23
N PRO A 47 -8.41 22.45 -6.11
CA PRO A 47 -9.49 23.42 -6.16
C PRO A 47 -9.03 24.74 -6.79
N HIS A 48 -9.81 25.26 -7.74
CA HIS A 48 -9.57 26.54 -8.42
C HIS A 48 -8.28 26.58 -9.26
N GLY A 49 -7.73 25.43 -9.64
CA GLY A 49 -6.47 25.31 -10.37
C GLY A 49 -6.62 24.89 -11.83
N THR A 50 -5.70 25.35 -12.67
CA THR A 50 -5.37 24.69 -13.93
C THR A 50 -4.82 23.29 -13.64
N SER A 51 -5.19 22.31 -14.47
CA SER A 51 -4.79 20.90 -14.36
C SER A 51 -3.29 20.71 -13.99
N VAL A 52 -3.00 19.84 -13.01
CA VAL A 52 -1.65 19.61 -12.49
C VAL A 52 -1.31 18.12 -12.49
N GLU A 53 -0.27 17.73 -13.23
CA GLU A 53 0.34 16.40 -13.13
C GLU A 53 1.07 16.25 -11.80
N ALA A 54 0.77 15.23 -11.00
CA ALA A 54 1.40 14.97 -9.70
C ALA A 54 1.67 13.48 -9.48
N THR A 55 2.65 13.18 -8.62
CA THR A 55 2.87 11.84 -8.08
C THR A 55 2.19 11.74 -6.73
N PHE A 56 1.22 10.84 -6.61
CA PHE A 56 0.57 10.49 -5.35
C PHE A 56 1.07 9.13 -4.87
N ALA A 57 1.49 9.04 -3.61
CA ALA A 57 2.00 7.82 -3.02
C ALA A 57 1.25 7.50 -1.72
N VAL A 58 0.83 6.24 -1.58
CA VAL A 58 0.20 5.73 -0.36
C VAL A 58 1.12 4.72 0.29
N GLU A 59 1.59 5.05 1.49
CA GLU A 59 2.48 4.22 2.29
C GLU A 59 1.69 3.42 3.35
N ASN A 60 1.95 2.12 3.43
CA ASN A 60 1.44 1.21 4.46
C ASN A 60 2.60 0.44 5.08
N ASN A 61 2.71 0.47 6.40
CA ASN A 61 3.78 -0.20 7.14
C ASN A 61 3.25 -1.45 7.85
N PHE A 62 3.93 -2.59 7.68
CA PHE A 62 3.56 -3.86 8.29
C PHE A 62 4.74 -4.48 9.05
N THR A 63 4.50 -4.92 10.28
CA THR A 63 5.53 -5.38 11.23
C THR A 63 5.61 -6.91 11.29
N PHE A 64 5.92 -7.55 10.17
CA PHE A 64 6.26 -8.97 10.18
C PHE A 64 7.66 -9.18 10.77
N GLN A 65 7.97 -10.40 11.20
CA GLN A 65 9.29 -10.76 11.72
C GLN A 65 10.09 -11.56 10.68
N ALA A 66 11.38 -11.74 10.96
CA ALA A 66 12.27 -12.61 10.16
C ALA A 66 12.26 -12.27 8.66
N GLY A 67 12.67 -11.05 8.32
CA GLY A 67 12.54 -10.52 6.97
C GLY A 67 13.27 -11.30 5.86
N HIS A 68 14.24 -12.15 6.23
CA HIS A 68 15.03 -12.98 5.32
C HIS A 68 14.83 -14.50 5.55
N ALA A 69 13.62 -14.93 5.92
CA ALA A 69 13.29 -16.35 6.11
C ALA A 69 12.44 -16.90 4.95
N HIS A 70 12.70 -18.15 4.55
CA HIS A 70 12.21 -18.71 3.27
C HIS A 70 10.68 -18.87 3.20
N ASP A 71 10.07 -19.03 4.36
CA ASP A 71 8.66 -19.15 4.67
C ASP A 71 7.98 -17.78 4.93
N ARG A 72 8.72 -16.67 4.73
CA ARG A 72 8.19 -15.30 4.76
C ARG A 72 8.57 -14.57 3.49
N TYR A 73 7.58 -14.20 2.69
CA TYR A 73 7.84 -13.64 1.37
C TYR A 73 6.73 -12.72 0.87
N LEU A 74 7.06 -11.99 -0.19
CA LEU A 74 6.14 -11.14 -0.93
C LEU A 74 5.57 -11.86 -2.14
N LEU A 75 4.30 -11.59 -2.41
CA LEU A 75 3.62 -11.90 -3.66
C LEU A 75 3.21 -10.60 -4.35
N ILE A 76 3.39 -10.52 -5.66
CA ILE A 76 2.99 -9.40 -6.51
C ILE A 76 1.96 -9.93 -7.50
N ASP A 77 0.74 -9.43 -7.43
CA ASP A 77 -0.39 -9.95 -8.23
C ASP A 77 -0.51 -11.49 -8.14
N ASN A 78 -0.39 -12.01 -6.92
CA ASN A 78 -0.39 -13.46 -6.60
C ASN A 78 0.77 -14.27 -7.23
N GLN A 79 1.85 -13.62 -7.66
CA GLN A 79 3.06 -14.28 -8.17
C GLN A 79 4.25 -14.02 -7.25
N ARG A 80 5.07 -15.04 -6.99
CA ARG A 80 6.29 -14.91 -6.18
C ARG A 80 7.47 -14.54 -7.09
N PRO A 81 8.06 -13.34 -6.96
CA PRO A 81 9.29 -12.98 -7.68
C PRO A 81 10.49 -13.80 -7.18
N GLU A 82 11.58 -13.83 -7.96
CA GLU A 82 12.82 -14.51 -7.58
C GLU A 82 13.43 -13.95 -6.27
N SER A 83 13.44 -12.63 -6.11
CA SER A 83 13.76 -11.97 -4.85
C SER A 83 12.48 -11.46 -4.20
N SER A 84 11.95 -12.25 -3.27
CA SER A 84 10.67 -12.00 -2.60
C SER A 84 10.81 -11.81 -1.08
N TRP A 85 12.01 -11.57 -0.56
CA TRP A 85 12.21 -11.43 0.89
C TRP A 85 11.54 -10.16 1.40
N LEU A 86 11.02 -10.20 2.62
CA LEU A 86 10.37 -9.03 3.22
C LEU A 86 11.38 -7.89 3.48
N ASP A 87 12.66 -8.21 3.58
CA ASP A 87 13.74 -7.25 3.81
C ASP A 87 14.50 -6.81 2.55
N THR A 88 13.96 -7.12 1.36
CA THR A 88 14.50 -6.61 0.09
C THR A 88 13.98 -5.20 -0.19
N SER A 89 14.79 -4.38 -0.85
CA SER A 89 14.35 -3.11 -1.44
C SER A 89 14.15 -3.29 -2.94
N THR A 90 12.92 -3.24 -3.44
CA THR A 90 12.67 -3.23 -4.88
C THR A 90 11.35 -2.55 -5.23
N ARG A 91 11.10 -2.43 -6.53
CA ARG A 91 9.87 -1.86 -7.09
C ARG A 91 9.30 -2.75 -8.18
N HIS A 92 7.99 -2.71 -8.31
CA HIS A 92 7.19 -3.39 -9.31
C HIS A 92 6.50 -2.31 -10.15
N PRO A 93 6.98 -2.03 -11.38
CA PRO A 93 6.53 -0.88 -12.16
C PRO A 93 5.04 -0.86 -12.50
N ARG A 94 4.42 -2.03 -12.56
CA ARG A 94 3.02 -2.23 -12.95
C ARG A 94 2.48 -3.42 -12.16
N ALA A 95 1.71 -3.14 -11.13
CA ALA A 95 1.04 -4.15 -10.33
C ALA A 95 -0.28 -3.59 -9.77
N PHE A 96 -1.20 -4.49 -9.44
CA PHE A 96 -2.46 -4.13 -8.79
C PHE A 96 -2.41 -4.42 -7.29
N GLY A 97 -1.65 -5.42 -6.85
CA GLY A 97 -1.54 -5.73 -5.44
C GLY A 97 -0.24 -6.38 -5.03
N ILE A 98 0.03 -6.28 -3.74
CA ILE A 98 1.18 -6.86 -3.06
C ILE A 98 0.71 -7.52 -1.76
N ALA A 99 1.21 -8.72 -1.47
CA ALA A 99 0.91 -9.43 -0.24
C ALA A 99 2.21 -9.86 0.47
N MET A 100 2.23 -9.71 1.79
CA MET A 100 3.22 -10.28 2.70
C MET A 100 2.67 -11.58 3.27
N VAL A 101 3.42 -12.66 3.15
CA VAL A 101 3.05 -14.01 3.60
C VAL A 101 3.95 -14.44 4.75
N ASP A 102 3.38 -15.03 5.80
CA ASP A 102 4.09 -15.72 6.89
C ASP A 102 3.48 -17.12 7.05
N GLU A 103 4.09 -18.11 6.38
CA GLU A 103 3.60 -19.49 6.39
C GLU A 103 3.70 -20.12 7.78
N TYR A 104 4.74 -19.78 8.53
CA TYR A 104 4.95 -20.27 9.90
C TYR A 104 3.81 -19.86 10.85
N ARG A 105 3.28 -18.64 10.71
CA ARG A 105 2.13 -18.17 11.50
C ARG A 105 0.79 -18.42 10.82
N ASN A 106 0.79 -18.89 9.56
CA ASN A 106 -0.39 -18.98 8.71
C ASN A 106 -1.13 -17.63 8.58
N LEU A 107 -0.38 -16.54 8.39
CA LEU A 107 -0.90 -15.19 8.26
C LEU A 107 -0.47 -14.54 6.94
N ALA A 108 -1.30 -13.63 6.45
CA ALA A 108 -0.90 -12.72 5.39
C ALA A 108 -1.51 -11.32 5.60
N ALA A 109 -0.87 -10.33 4.99
CA ALA A 109 -1.42 -9.00 4.80
C ALA A 109 -1.27 -8.61 3.34
N ALA A 110 -2.29 -8.02 2.72
CA ALA A 110 -2.26 -7.61 1.33
C ALA A 110 -2.79 -6.20 1.15
N VAL A 111 -2.26 -5.48 0.18
CA VAL A 111 -2.79 -4.20 -0.27
C VAL A 111 -3.06 -4.32 -1.76
N VAL A 112 -4.29 -4.04 -2.16
CA VAL A 112 -4.77 -4.19 -3.54
C VAL A 112 -5.37 -2.87 -3.99
N SER A 113 -5.01 -2.43 -5.18
CA SER A 113 -5.51 -1.22 -5.80
C SER A 113 -6.55 -1.52 -6.87
N ASP A 114 -7.51 -0.62 -7.03
CA ASP A 114 -8.47 -0.62 -8.14
C ASP A 114 -7.85 -0.33 -9.51
N ARG A 115 -6.56 0.03 -9.56
CA ARG A 115 -5.85 0.40 -10.78
C ARG A 115 -4.37 0.06 -10.67
N GLU A 116 -3.72 -0.04 -11.83
CA GLU A 116 -2.28 -0.26 -11.92
C GLU A 116 -1.49 0.84 -11.19
N ALA A 117 -0.51 0.42 -10.39
CA ALA A 117 0.41 1.27 -9.65
C ALA A 117 1.86 0.81 -9.85
N GLU A 118 2.80 1.73 -9.64
CA GLU A 118 4.17 1.34 -9.30
C GLU A 118 4.21 1.03 -7.80
N ILE A 119 4.54 -0.20 -7.42
CA ILE A 119 4.57 -0.62 -6.01
C ILE A 119 6.03 -0.72 -5.55
N TRP A 120 6.41 0.01 -4.52
CA TRP A 120 7.70 -0.15 -3.85
C TRP A 120 7.52 -0.99 -2.59
N HIS A 121 8.52 -1.80 -2.27
CA HIS A 121 8.65 -2.36 -0.94
C HIS A 121 10.08 -2.17 -0.43
N LEU A 122 10.20 -1.77 0.83
CA LEU A 122 11.49 -1.52 1.47
C LEU A 122 11.47 -2.02 2.92
N PRO A 123 12.60 -2.52 3.44
CA PRO A 123 12.73 -2.87 4.85
C PRO A 123 12.78 -1.64 5.74
N ILE A 124 12.19 -1.77 6.93
CA ILE A 124 12.37 -0.86 8.04
C ILE A 124 13.37 -1.52 8.99
N PHE A 125 14.52 -0.88 9.16
CA PHE A 125 15.55 -1.31 10.10
C PHE A 125 15.74 -0.30 11.22
N THR A 126 16.00 -0.80 12.42
CA THR A 126 16.51 -0.02 13.55
C THR A 126 17.94 -0.40 13.86
N VAL A 127 18.71 0.55 14.38
CA VAL A 127 20.05 0.28 14.93
C VAL A 127 19.91 -0.06 16.41
N SER A 128 20.44 -1.22 16.81
CA SER A 128 20.52 -1.64 18.20
C SER A 128 21.99 -1.74 18.62
N LEU A 129 22.28 -1.48 19.90
CA LEU A 129 23.60 -1.72 20.49
C LEU A 129 23.53 -2.98 21.34
N SER A 130 24.29 -4.01 20.96
CA SER A 130 24.45 -5.24 21.74
C SER A 130 25.88 -5.34 22.29
N GLU A 131 26.16 -6.38 23.08
CA GLU A 131 27.51 -6.66 23.58
C GLU A 131 28.52 -6.93 22.44
N ALA A 132 28.04 -7.37 21.28
CA ALA A 132 28.84 -7.62 20.08
C ALA A 132 29.00 -6.38 19.17
N GLY A 133 28.43 -5.24 19.54
CA GLY A 133 28.48 -3.98 18.79
C GLY A 133 27.13 -3.59 18.19
N PHE A 134 27.16 -2.82 17.10
CA PHE A 134 25.94 -2.35 16.44
C PHE A 134 25.29 -3.44 15.59
N GLU A 135 23.99 -3.64 15.76
CA GLU A 135 23.19 -4.58 14.99
C GLU A 135 22.09 -3.87 14.21
N ARG A 136 21.88 -4.32 12.97
CA ARG A 136 20.78 -3.89 12.12
C ARG A 136 19.60 -4.84 12.34
N VAL A 137 18.54 -4.36 12.99
CA VAL A 137 17.37 -5.18 13.36
C VAL A 137 16.19 -4.85 12.46
N TYR A 138 15.65 -5.86 11.79
CA TYR A 138 14.46 -5.75 10.94
C TYR A 138 13.19 -5.55 11.79
N GLN A 139 12.39 -4.53 11.47
CA GLN A 139 11.16 -4.18 12.20
C GLN A 139 9.88 -4.31 11.35
N GLY A 140 10.02 -4.52 10.04
CA GLY A 140 8.89 -4.62 9.12
C GLY A 140 9.23 -4.18 7.72
N THR A 141 8.22 -4.17 6.86
CA THR A 141 8.29 -3.71 5.47
C THR A 141 7.33 -2.54 5.28
N THR A 142 7.78 -1.50 4.61
CA THR A 142 6.90 -0.46 4.06
C THR A 142 6.51 -0.84 2.63
N LEU A 143 5.22 -0.73 2.31
CA LEU A 143 4.66 -0.93 0.98
C LEU A 143 4.12 0.41 0.49
N VAL A 144 4.62 0.89 -0.65
CA VAL A 144 4.25 2.20 -1.20
C VAL A 144 3.62 2.04 -2.57
N HIS A 145 2.34 2.40 -2.70
CA HIS A 145 1.64 2.43 -3.99
C HIS A 145 1.76 3.82 -4.60
N VAL A 146 2.39 3.91 -5.76
CA VAL A 146 2.74 5.17 -6.42
C VAL A 146 1.92 5.32 -7.71
N TYR A 147 1.25 6.46 -7.82
CA TYR A 147 0.38 6.80 -8.93
C TYR A 147 0.83 8.13 -9.56
N ARG A 148 0.88 8.16 -10.89
CA ARG A 148 0.94 9.42 -11.65
C ARG A 148 -0.48 9.84 -11.96
N ILE A 149 -0.90 10.98 -11.44
CA ILE A 149 -2.29 11.45 -11.55
C ILE A 149 -2.34 12.91 -11.97
N THR A 150 -3.35 13.23 -12.75
CA THR A 150 -3.72 14.61 -13.08
C THR A 150 -4.74 15.11 -12.07
N LEU A 151 -4.40 16.18 -11.34
CA LEU A 151 -5.28 16.86 -10.39
C LEU A 151 -5.96 18.05 -11.05
N SER A 152 -7.27 18.15 -10.89
CA SER A 152 -8.08 19.28 -11.36
C SER A 152 -9.22 19.55 -10.37
N ASP A 153 -10.15 20.42 -10.73
CA ASP A 153 -11.42 20.56 -9.99
C ASP A 153 -12.25 19.27 -9.97
N ASN A 154 -12.11 18.42 -11.00
CA ASN A 154 -12.66 17.07 -10.99
C ASN A 154 -11.72 16.13 -10.20
N PRO A 155 -12.15 15.55 -9.06
CA PRO A 155 -11.25 14.76 -8.23
C PRO A 155 -10.79 13.46 -8.90
N ALA A 156 -9.49 13.24 -8.93
CA ALA A 156 -8.89 11.94 -9.22
C ALA A 156 -9.26 10.95 -8.10
N ARG A 157 -9.56 9.71 -8.48
CA ARG A 157 -9.98 8.64 -7.55
C ARG A 157 -8.98 7.49 -7.59
N VAL A 158 -8.66 6.97 -6.41
CA VAL A 158 -7.86 5.77 -6.18
C VAL A 158 -8.52 5.00 -5.05
N ALA A 159 -8.79 3.72 -5.24
CA ALA A 159 -9.26 2.86 -4.17
C ALA A 159 -8.21 1.79 -3.84
N LEU A 160 -7.99 1.60 -2.55
CA LEU A 160 -7.17 0.53 -2.00
C LEU A 160 -8.02 -0.34 -1.09
N THR A 161 -7.75 -1.64 -1.09
CA THR A 161 -8.28 -2.57 -0.10
C THR A 161 -7.09 -3.17 0.64
N VAL A 162 -7.11 -3.08 1.97
CA VAL A 162 -6.12 -3.71 2.83
C VAL A 162 -6.75 -4.96 3.43
N HIS A 163 -6.17 -6.13 3.17
CA HIS A 163 -6.58 -7.41 3.75
C HIS A 163 -5.58 -7.84 4.81
N ALA A 164 -6.04 -8.44 5.90
CA ALA A 164 -5.15 -9.05 6.90
C ALA A 164 -5.87 -10.19 7.63
N GLY A 165 -5.18 -11.30 7.86
CA GLY A 165 -5.79 -12.47 8.51
C GLY A 165 -5.12 -13.77 8.13
N ARG A 166 -5.90 -14.86 8.11
CA ARG A 166 -5.40 -16.18 7.72
C ARG A 166 -4.94 -16.16 6.27
N MET A 167 -3.76 -16.73 6.03
CA MET A 167 -3.08 -16.70 4.73
C MET A 167 -4.01 -17.09 3.57
N ALA A 168 -4.66 -18.26 3.66
CA ALA A 168 -5.52 -18.76 2.58
C ALA A 168 -6.73 -17.86 2.27
N GLU A 169 -7.28 -17.17 3.27
CA GLU A 169 -8.42 -16.28 3.10
C GLU A 169 -8.00 -14.97 2.45
N VAL A 170 -6.93 -14.36 2.98
CA VAL A 170 -6.35 -13.13 2.45
C VAL A 170 -5.95 -13.30 0.99
N LEU A 171 -5.21 -14.36 0.64
CA LEU A 171 -4.75 -14.56 -0.74
C LEU A 171 -5.91 -14.82 -1.70
N ARG A 172 -6.93 -15.55 -1.26
CA ARG A 172 -8.14 -15.79 -2.06
C ARG A 172 -8.90 -14.49 -2.31
N GLU A 173 -9.10 -13.67 -1.28
CA GLU A 173 -9.91 -12.45 -1.36
C GLU A 173 -9.18 -11.32 -2.07
N ALA A 174 -7.91 -11.08 -1.74
CA ALA A 174 -7.10 -10.02 -2.32
C ALA A 174 -6.90 -10.19 -3.84
N PHE A 175 -6.78 -11.43 -4.31
CA PHE A 175 -6.47 -11.73 -5.72
C PHE A 175 -7.60 -12.45 -6.46
N ALA A 176 -8.82 -12.46 -5.92
CA ALA A 176 -10.00 -13.06 -6.58
C ALA A 176 -10.25 -12.47 -7.98
N ALA A 177 -10.12 -11.14 -8.11
CA ALA A 177 -10.40 -10.41 -9.35
C ALA A 177 -9.27 -10.50 -10.41
N SER A 178 -8.05 -10.84 -9.99
CA SER A 178 -6.88 -10.97 -10.88
C SER A 178 -7.03 -12.11 -11.89
N SER A 179 -8.00 -13.01 -11.69
CA SER A 179 -8.36 -14.10 -12.61
C SER A 179 -9.26 -13.68 -13.79
N VAL A 180 -9.87 -12.49 -13.75
CA VAL A 180 -10.87 -12.06 -14.74
C VAL A 180 -10.29 -11.13 -15.82
N SER A 181 -9.16 -10.45 -15.55
CA SER A 181 -8.56 -9.49 -16.49
C SER A 181 -7.46 -10.09 -17.40
N ALA A 182 -7.27 -11.41 -17.39
CA ALA A 182 -6.31 -12.11 -18.26
C ALA A 182 -6.97 -12.82 -19.46
N ARG A 183 -8.16 -12.36 -19.87
CA ARG A 183 -8.85 -12.80 -21.11
C ARG A 183 -9.08 -11.65 -22.05
#